data_AF-A0A7K2Y2G6-F1
#
_entry.id   AF-A0A7K2Y2G6-F1
#
_cell.length_a   1.000
_cell.length_b   1.000
_cell.length_c   1.000
_cell.angle_alpha   90.00
_cell.angle_beta   90.00
_cell.angle_gamma   90.00
#
_symmetry.space_group_name_H-M   'P 1'
#
loop_
_entity.id
_entity.type
_entity.pdbx_description
1 polymer ?
#
loop_
_entity_poly.entity_id
_entity_poly.type
_entity_poly.pdbx_seq_one_letter_code
_entity_poly.pdbx_strand_id
1 'polypeptide(L)' 'ESGWNHTATNPSSGAYGLAQALPASKMASAGADWKTNPATQIKWGLDYMNDRYGSPVGAWNFWSANHWY' A
#
# COMPACT_ATOMS: atom_id res chain seq x y z
N GLU A 1 -7.92 3.99 -6.62
CA GLU A 1 -8.32 2.62 -6.21
C GLU A 1 -8.90 2.52 -4.80
N SER A 2 -8.35 3.16 -3.77
CA SER A 2 -8.94 3.16 -2.40
C SER A 2 -9.72 4.44 -2.02
N GLY A 3 -9.53 5.56 -2.73
CA GLY A 3 -10.20 6.83 -2.40
C GLY A 3 -9.80 7.39 -1.02
N TRP A 4 -8.56 7.16 -0.58
CA TRP A 4 -8.07 7.43 0.78
C TRP A 4 -8.77 6.62 1.89
N ASN A 5 -9.56 5.60 1.54
CA ASN A 5 -10.14 4.68 2.50
C ASN A 5 -9.16 3.56 2.85
N HIS A 6 -8.62 3.59 4.07
CA HIS A 6 -7.73 2.57 4.63
C HIS A 6 -8.38 1.19 4.85
N THR A 7 -9.69 1.07 4.64
CA THR A 7 -10.42 -0.21 4.70
C THR A 7 -10.90 -0.68 3.33
N ALA A 8 -10.57 0.06 2.25
CA ALA A 8 -10.98 -0.29 0.90
C ALA A 8 -10.43 -1.68 0.53
N THR A 9 -11.33 -2.57 0.12
CA THR A 9 -10.96 -3.87 -0.45
C THR A 9 -11.39 -3.86 -1.90
N ASN A 10 -10.46 -4.10 -2.82
CA ASN A 10 -10.79 -4.28 -4.22
C ASN A 10 -11.54 -5.62 -4.37
N PRO A 11 -12.80 -5.63 -4.84
CA PRO A 11 -13.63 -6.84 -4.88
C PRO A 11 -13.16 -7.86 -5.92
N SER A 12 -12.40 -7.47 -6.95
CA SER A 12 -11.90 -8.40 -7.97
C SER A 12 -10.55 -9.01 -7.60
N SER A 13 -9.63 -8.22 -7.04
CA SER A 13 -8.27 -8.67 -6.73
C SER A 13 -8.05 -9.05 -5.26
N GLY A 14 -8.90 -8.58 -4.34
CA GLY A 14 -8.71 -8.71 -2.90
C GLY A 14 -7.64 -7.76 -2.32
N ALA A 15 -7.14 -6.82 -3.12
CA ALA A 15 -6.19 -5.80 -2.67
C ALA A 15 -6.80 -4.94 -1.56
N TYR A 16 -6.02 -4.59 -0.53
CA TYR A 16 -6.55 -3.98 0.69
C TYR A 16 -5.83 -2.69 1.10
N GLY A 17 -6.60 -1.76 1.67
CA GLY A 17 -6.09 -0.60 2.40
C GLY A 17 -5.61 0.54 1.50
N LEU A 18 -4.93 1.52 2.10
CA LEU A 18 -4.50 2.74 1.42
C LEU A 18 -3.64 2.44 0.19
N ALA A 19 -2.66 1.56 0.36
CA ALA A 19 -1.71 1.15 -0.67
C ALA A 19 -2.20 -0.03 -1.54
N GLN A 20 -3.44 -0.51 -1.34
CA GLN A 20 -4.02 -1.64 -2.09
C GLN A 20 -3.07 -2.85 -2.16
N ALA A 21 -2.56 -3.28 -1.00
CA ALA A 21 -1.55 -4.34 -0.92
C ALA A 21 -2.15 -5.71 -1.27
N LEU A 22 -1.39 -6.51 -2.04
CA LEU A 22 -1.76 -7.88 -2.40
C LEU A 22 -0.57 -8.86 -2.21
N PRO A 23 -0.71 -9.90 -1.36
CA PRO A 23 -1.73 -10.04 -0.31
C PRO A 23 -1.59 -8.97 0.78
N ALA A 24 -2.72 -8.57 1.37
CA ALA A 24 -2.80 -7.56 2.42
C ALA A 24 -1.94 -7.87 3.66
N SER A 25 -1.72 -9.16 3.94
CA SER A 25 -0.93 -9.65 5.07
C SER A 25 0.53 -9.18 5.07
N LYS A 26 1.07 -8.70 3.93
CA LYS A 26 2.41 -8.09 3.87
C LYS A 26 2.56 -6.90 4.83
N MET A 27 1.47 -6.18 5.07
CA MET A 27 1.46 -5.03 6.00
C MET A 27 1.70 -5.43 7.47
N ALA A 28 1.58 -6.72 7.81
CA ALA A 28 1.88 -7.21 9.17
C ALA A 28 3.33 -6.99 9.58
N SER A 29 4.25 -6.84 8.62
CA SER A 29 5.66 -6.48 8.87
C SER A 29 5.82 -5.08 9.50
N ALA A 30 4.88 -4.16 9.24
CA ALA A 30 4.91 -2.81 9.79
C ALA A 30 4.21 -2.70 11.15
N GLY A 31 3.29 -3.62 11.47
CA GLY A 31 2.55 -3.67 12.74
C GLY A 31 1.40 -4.68 12.69
N ALA A 32 1.07 -5.30 13.83
CA ALA A 32 -0.01 -6.29 13.91
C ALA A 32 -1.41 -5.70 13.68
N ASP A 33 -1.55 -4.39 13.85
CA ASP A 33 -2.78 -3.60 13.70
C ASP A 33 -3.00 -3.07 12.27
N TRP A 34 -2.22 -3.54 11.29
CA TRP A 34 -2.25 -3.09 9.89
C TRP A 34 -3.64 -3.05 9.25
N LYS A 35 -4.54 -3.92 9.71
CA LYS A 35 -5.90 -4.00 9.16
C LYS A 35 -6.79 -2.82 9.56
N THR A 36 -6.52 -2.16 10.68
CA THR A 36 -7.38 -1.07 11.17
C THR A 36 -6.64 0.23 11.40
N ASN A 37 -5.30 0.22 11.40
CA ASN A 37 -4.49 1.40 11.64
C ASN A 37 -3.94 1.99 10.32
N PRO A 38 -4.43 3.16 9.87
CA PRO A 38 -3.92 3.81 8.66
C PRO A 38 -2.45 4.22 8.78
N ALA A 39 -1.94 4.55 9.97
CA ALA A 39 -0.53 4.88 10.15
C ALA A 39 0.38 3.67 9.88
N THR A 40 -0.04 2.47 10.31
CA THR A 40 0.66 1.22 10.00
C THR A 40 0.66 0.94 8.50
N GLN A 41 -0.45 1.20 7.80
CA GLN A 41 -0.52 1.05 6.35
C GLN A 41 0.38 2.05 5.61
N ILE A 42 0.45 3.31 6.08
CA ILE A 42 1.33 4.34 5.51
C ILE A 42 2.79 3.96 5.72
N LYS A 43 3.17 3.52 6.93
CA LYS A 43 4.53 3.07 7.22
C LYS A 43 4.93 1.92 6.29
N TRP A 44 4.08 0.90 6.18
CA TRP A 44 4.35 -0.20 5.26
C TRP A 44 4.47 0.26 3.81
N GLY A 45 3.58 1.16 3.36
CA GLY A 45 3.63 1.70 2.01
C GLY A 45 4.94 2.43 1.72
N LEU A 46 5.42 3.25 2.65
CA LEU A 46 6.70 3.96 2.53
C LEU A 46 7.89 3.00 2.48
N ASP A 47 7.91 1.99 3.35
CA ASP A 47 8.97 0.98 3.37
C ASP A 47 8.99 0.17 2.06
N TYR A 48 7.82 -0.25 1.57
CA TYR A 48 7.67 -0.92 0.27
C TYR A 48 8.15 -0.05 -0.89
N MET A 49 7.81 1.25 -0.87
CA MET A 49 8.25 2.19 -1.90
C MET A 49 9.77 2.37 -1.92
N ASN A 50 10.39 2.47 -0.74
CA ASN A 50 11.84 2.58 -0.62
C ASN A 50 12.55 1.30 -1.11
N ASP A 51 12.06 0.13 -0.72
CA ASP A 51 12.67 -1.14 -1.10
C ASP A 51 12.54 -1.40 -2.61
N ARG A 52 11.36 -1.14 -3.20
CA ARG A 52 11.09 -1.48 -4.60
C ARG A 52 11.47 -0.39 -5.60
N TYR A 53 11.36 0.88 -5.22
CA TYR A 53 11.53 2.01 -6.11
C TYR A 53 12.62 2.99 -5.65
N GLY A 54 13.32 2.69 -4.55
CA GLY A 54 14.41 3.50 -3.99
C GLY A 54 13.96 4.76 -3.25
N SER A 55 12.73 5.24 -3.50
CA SER A 55 12.12 6.37 -2.79
C SER A 55 10.61 6.46 -3.06
N PRO A 56 9.84 7.20 -2.23
CA PRO A 56 8.44 7.50 -2.54
C PRO A 56 8.26 8.27 -3.85
N VAL A 57 9.24 9.10 -4.23
CA VAL A 57 9.26 9.81 -5.51
C VAL A 57 9.45 8.83 -6.67
N GLY A 58 10.32 7.83 -6.51
CA GLY A 58 10.51 6.75 -7.48
C GLY A 58 9.22 5.95 -7.69
N ALA A 59 8.52 5.63 -6.60
CA ALA A 59 7.23 4.96 -6.66
C ALA A 59 6.14 5.80 -7.34
N TRP A 60 6.09 7.11 -7.06
CA TRP A 60 5.18 8.04 -7.74
C TRP A 60 5.45 8.11 -9.25
N ASN A 61 6.72 8.20 -9.65
CA ASN A 61 7.10 8.20 -11.07
C ASN A 61 6.72 6.89 -11.76
N PHE A 62 6.92 5.76 -11.09
CA PHE A 62 6.49 4.46 -11.58
C PHE A 62 4.97 4.37 -11.73
N TRP A 63 4.22 4.79 -10.71
CA TRP A 63 2.76 4.81 -10.72
C TRP A 63 2.23 5.75 -11.80
N SER A 64 2.82 6.93 -11.98
CA SER A 64 2.41 7.87 -13.04
C SER A 64 2.62 7.31 -14.44
N ALA A 65 3.58 6.39 -14.62
CA ALA A 65 3.84 5.76 -15.91
C ALA A 65 3.01 4.48 -16.13
N ASN A 66 2.74 3.71 -15.07
CA ASN A 66 2.19 2.35 -15.19
C ASN A 66 0.76 2.21 -14.62
N HIS A 67 0.33 3.15 -13.78
CA HIS A 67 -0.97 3.16 -13.11
C HIS A 67 -1.22 1.97 -12.16
N TRP A 68 -0.15 1.35 -11.60
CA TRP A 68 -0.21 0.29 -10.59
C TRP A 68 0.96 0.38 -9.56
N TYR A 69 0.89 -0.39 -8.46
CA TYR A 69 1.79 -0.33 -7.29
C TYR A 69 2.50 -1.66 -6.97
#